data_AF-A0AAX4J377-F1
#
_entry.id   AF-A0AAX4J377-F1
#
_cell.length_a   1.000
_cell.length_b   1.000
_cell.length_c   1.000
_cell.angle_alpha   90.00
_cell.angle_beta   90.00
_cell.angle_gamma   90.00
#
_symmetry.space_group_name_H-M   'P 1'
#
loop_
_entity.id
_entity.type
_entity.pdbx_description
1 polymer ?
#
loop_
_entity_poly.entity_id
_entity_poly.type
_entity_poly.pdbx_seq_one_letter_code
_entity_poly.pdbx_strand_id
1 'polypeptide(L)'
;MPAMIRPTQLQRFVPHRMTIDLVPHPAIRDALIHKFRDWLSPGTTDTGGTSVGWPYSLDAAVNVCPITGRRMLSRAFIEHATNGSNWSLDKSIRAMYPEIEGMGFRIRE
;
A
#
# COMPACT_ATOMS: atom_id res chain seq x y z
N MET A 1 1.91 15.78 -5.60
CA MET A 1 1.72 14.57 -4.76
C MET A 1 0.99 13.49 -5.56
N PRO A 2 1.55 12.29 -5.75
CA PRO A 2 0.90 11.17 -6.44
C PRO A 2 -0.48 10.84 -5.86
N ALA A 3 -1.43 10.43 -6.71
CA ALA A 3 -2.80 10.16 -6.29
C ALA A 3 -2.87 9.11 -5.16
N MET A 4 -2.02 8.09 -5.22
CA MET A 4 -1.95 7.01 -4.24
C MET A 4 -1.71 7.50 -2.81
N ILE A 5 -0.88 8.53 -2.60
CA ILE A 5 -0.50 8.98 -1.25
C ILE A 5 -1.36 10.17 -0.77
N ARG A 6 -2.32 10.63 -1.57
CA ARG A 6 -3.28 11.65 -1.11
C ARG A 6 -4.24 11.02 -0.10
N PRO A 7 -4.76 11.78 0.87
CA PRO A 7 -5.86 11.33 1.72
C PRO A 7 -7.11 11.06 0.88
N THR A 8 -7.75 9.90 1.09
CA THR A 8 -9.05 9.56 0.50
C THR A 8 -10.16 10.48 1.05
N GLN A 9 -11.37 10.38 0.50
CA GLN A 9 -12.50 11.14 1.02
C GLN A 9 -12.84 10.68 2.46
N LEU A 10 -12.83 9.37 2.72
CA LEU A 10 -13.13 8.85 4.06
C LEU A 10 -12.08 9.31 5.08
N GLN A 11 -10.80 9.33 4.71
CA GLN A 11 -9.74 9.86 5.57
C GLN A 11 -9.93 11.35 5.95
N ARG A 12 -10.68 12.14 5.18
CA ARG A 12 -10.89 13.56 5.48
C ARG A 12 -12.08 13.81 6.40
N PHE A 13 -13.08 12.93 6.37
CA PHE A 13 -14.39 13.23 6.95
C PHE A 13 -14.90 12.18 7.94
N VAL A 14 -14.25 11.02 8.03
CA VAL A 14 -14.65 9.94 8.92
C VAL A 14 -13.60 9.74 10.00
N PRO A 15 -13.97 9.64 11.29
CA PRO A 15 -13.03 9.28 12.35
C PRO A 15 -12.32 7.94 12.06
N HIS A 16 -11.01 7.91 12.20
CA HIS A 16 -10.19 6.73 11.93
C HIS A 16 -8.91 6.75 12.78
N ARG A 17 -8.16 5.64 12.80
CA ARG A 17 -6.88 5.54 13.51
C ARG A 17 -5.81 6.36 12.78
N MET A 18 -4.98 7.09 13.53
CA MET A 18 -3.87 7.87 12.95
C MET A 18 -2.86 7.04 12.15
N THR A 19 -2.83 5.72 12.37
CA THR A 19 -1.95 4.77 11.70
C THR A 19 -2.35 4.48 10.26
N ILE A 20 -3.50 4.99 9.80
CA ILE A 20 -4.03 4.75 8.44
C ILE A 20 -3.07 5.21 7.34
N ASP A 21 -2.23 6.21 7.61
CA ASP A 21 -1.29 6.76 6.64
C ASP A 21 -0.09 5.85 6.36
N LEU A 22 0.10 4.80 7.17
CA LEU A 22 1.10 3.75 6.94
C LEU A 22 0.59 2.66 5.99
N VAL A 23 -0.69 2.66 5.66
CA VAL A 23 -1.29 1.72 4.71
C VAL A 23 -1.00 2.22 3.30
N PRO A 24 -0.32 1.43 2.46
CA PRO A 24 0.20 1.93 1.19
C PRO A 24 -0.89 2.19 0.13
N HIS A 25 -2.06 1.55 0.24
CA HIS A 25 -3.08 1.58 -0.80
C HIS A 25 -4.40 2.24 -0.34
N PRO A 26 -4.97 3.17 -1.14
CA PRO A 26 -6.22 3.88 -0.80
C PRO A 26 -7.42 2.97 -0.52
N ALA A 27 -7.65 1.92 -1.32
CA ALA A 27 -8.77 1.01 -1.09
C ALA A 27 -8.67 0.25 0.26
N ILE A 28 -7.45 -0.12 0.67
CA ILE A 28 -7.22 -0.77 1.97
C ILE A 28 -7.50 0.25 3.09
N ARG A 29 -7.06 1.51 2.91
CA ARG A 29 -7.38 2.60 3.85
C ARG A 29 -8.88 2.75 4.03
N ASP A 30 -9.63 2.84 2.93
CA ASP A 30 -11.09 2.99 2.98
C ASP A 30 -11.78 1.78 3.65
N ALA A 31 -11.34 0.55 3.37
CA ALA A 31 -11.84 -0.66 4.02
C ALA A 31 -11.64 -0.62 5.55
N LEU A 32 -10.45 -0.22 6.00
CA LEU A 32 -10.11 -0.10 7.42
C LEU A 32 -10.94 0.97 8.12
N ILE A 33 -11.15 2.13 7.47
CA ILE A 33 -11.96 3.22 8.00
C ILE A 33 -13.42 2.78 8.15
N HIS A 34 -13.98 2.11 7.14
CA HIS A 34 -15.38 1.66 7.15
C HIS A 34 -15.73 0.77 8.34
N LYS A 35 -14.77 -0.01 8.86
CA LYS A 35 -14.97 -0.93 9.99
C LYS A 35 -14.19 -0.54 11.24
N PHE A 36 -13.58 0.65 11.25
CA PHE A 36 -12.72 1.16 12.32
C PHE A 36 -11.65 0.14 12.77
N ARG A 37 -11.08 -0.59 11.81
CA ARG A 37 -10.07 -1.63 12.04
C ARG A 37 -8.66 -1.03 12.06
N ASP A 38 -7.76 -1.72 12.76
CA ASP A 38 -6.34 -1.38 12.79
C ASP A 38 -5.55 -2.15 11.73
N TRP A 39 -4.46 -1.53 11.27
CA TRP A 39 -3.54 -2.10 10.28
C TRP A 39 -2.24 -2.62 10.91
N LEU A 40 -1.83 -2.10 12.08
CA LEU A 40 -0.51 -2.36 12.65
C LEU A 40 -0.48 -3.48 13.70
N SER A 41 -1.65 -3.94 14.14
CA SER A 41 -1.75 -5.04 15.10
C SER A 41 -1.02 -6.28 14.56
N PRO A 42 -0.20 -6.97 15.39
CA PRO A 42 0.44 -8.21 14.98
C PRO A 42 -0.59 -9.20 14.43
N GLY A 43 -0.30 -9.77 13.26
CA GLY A 43 -1.24 -10.66 12.56
C GLY A 43 -2.30 -9.96 11.69
N THR A 44 -2.23 -8.64 11.44
CA THR A 44 -2.96 -8.00 10.33
C THR A 44 -2.03 -7.60 9.18
N THR A 45 -0.92 -6.94 9.48
CA THR A 45 0.11 -6.54 8.49
C THR A 45 0.88 -7.73 7.91
N ASP A 46 1.30 -8.66 8.77
CA ASP A 46 2.16 -9.80 8.40
C ASP A 46 1.41 -10.83 7.56
N THR A 47 0.13 -10.98 7.82
CA THR A 47 -0.78 -11.89 7.12
C THR A 47 -1.19 -11.31 5.77
N GLY A 48 -1.34 -10.00 5.63
CA GLY A 48 -1.73 -9.40 4.36
C GLY A 48 -0.70 -9.51 3.23
N GLY A 49 0.59 -9.75 3.54
CA GLY A 49 1.64 -9.97 2.54
C GLY A 49 1.67 -8.91 1.42
N THR A 50 1.50 -7.64 1.79
CA THR A 50 1.37 -6.53 0.83
C THR A 50 2.57 -6.45 -0.09
N SER A 51 2.33 -6.43 -1.40
CA SER A 51 3.38 -6.34 -2.42
C SER A 51 3.07 -5.23 -3.41
N VAL A 52 4.10 -4.49 -3.79
CA VAL A 52 4.06 -3.47 -4.85
C VAL A 52 4.20 -4.06 -6.26
N GLY A 53 4.48 -5.37 -6.38
CA GLY A 53 4.54 -6.05 -7.67
C GLY A 53 5.72 -5.66 -8.56
N TRP A 54 6.81 -5.11 -8.00
CA TRP A 54 7.98 -4.67 -8.75
C TRP A 54 8.63 -5.85 -9.49
N PRO A 55 8.70 -5.83 -10.85
CA PRO A 55 9.10 -7.00 -11.63
C PRO A 55 10.63 -7.10 -11.85
N TYR A 56 11.39 -6.12 -11.37
CA TYR A 56 12.84 -6.05 -11.54
C TYR A 56 13.57 -6.27 -10.22
N SER A 57 14.91 -6.31 -10.26
CA SER A 57 15.72 -6.41 -9.05
C SER A 57 15.55 -5.19 -8.13
N LEU A 58 15.92 -5.35 -6.85
CA LEU A 58 15.97 -4.25 -5.90
C LEU A 58 16.99 -3.19 -6.31
N ASP A 59 18.11 -3.58 -6.94
CA ASP A 59 19.10 -2.64 -7.46
C ASP A 59 18.50 -1.74 -8.55
N ALA A 60 17.61 -2.28 -9.40
CA ALA A 60 16.90 -1.47 -10.40
C ALA A 60 15.88 -0.48 -9.78
N ALA A 61 15.50 -0.68 -8.52
CA ALA A 61 14.63 0.23 -7.79
C ALA A 61 15.37 1.41 -7.15
N VAL A 62 16.71 1.41 -7.16
CA VAL A 62 17.54 2.39 -6.45
C VAL A 62 18.55 3.03 -7.38
N ASN A 63 18.58 4.35 -7.39
CA ASN A 63 19.64 5.14 -7.99
C ASN A 63 20.63 5.59 -6.91
N VAL A 64 21.91 5.70 -7.27
CA VAL A 64 22.94 6.31 -6.43
C VAL A 64 23.31 7.66 -7.03
N CYS A 65 23.19 8.74 -6.25
CA CYS A 65 23.62 10.06 -6.67
C CYS A 65 25.15 10.06 -6.89
N PRO A 66 25.66 10.38 -8.09
CA PRO A 66 27.09 10.27 -8.38
C PRO A 66 27.93 11.31 -7.63
N ILE A 67 27.31 12.41 -7.19
CA ILE A 67 27.99 13.52 -6.49
C ILE A 67 28.04 13.26 -4.98
N THR A 68 26.95 12.73 -4.41
CA THR A 68 26.78 12.63 -2.94
C THR A 68 26.85 11.20 -2.41
N GLY A 69 26.83 10.19 -3.28
CA GLY A 69 26.72 8.78 -2.89
C GLY A 69 25.37 8.37 -2.28
N ARG A 70 24.41 9.30 -2.18
CA ARG A 70 23.10 9.02 -1.57
C ARG A 70 22.26 8.08 -2.45
N ARG A 71 21.65 7.09 -1.81
CA ARG A 71 20.65 6.21 -2.44
C ARG A 71 19.31 6.91 -2.51
N MET A 72 18.67 6.84 -3.65
CA MET A 72 17.35 7.40 -3.92
C MET A 72 16.51 6.35 -4.65
N LEU A 73 15.19 6.36 -4.47
CA LEU A 73 14.32 5.53 -5.29
C LEU A 73 14.47 5.95 -6.76
N SER A 74 14.58 4.96 -7.64
CA SER A 74 14.62 5.22 -9.07
C SER A 74 13.27 5.78 -9.53
N ARG A 75 13.30 6.64 -10.55
CA ARG A 75 12.08 7.22 -11.11
C ARG A 75 11.10 6.13 -11.56
N ALA A 76 11.61 5.08 -12.21
CA ALA A 76 10.82 3.94 -12.66
C ALA A 76 10.12 3.24 -11.49
N PHE A 77 10.82 3.06 -10.36
CA PHE A 77 10.21 2.48 -9.16
C PHE A 77 9.14 3.40 -8.58
N ILE A 78 9.36 4.71 -8.49
CA ILE A 78 8.35 5.65 -7.99
C ILE A 78 7.09 5.62 -8.87
N GLU A 79 7.24 5.67 -10.18
CA GLU A 79 6.12 5.60 -11.13
C GLU A 79 5.35 4.28 -10.99
N HIS A 80 6.07 3.16 -10.82
CA HIS A 80 5.45 1.85 -10.60
C HIS A 80 4.74 1.77 -9.23
N ALA A 81 5.43 2.17 -8.16
CA ALA A 81 4.92 2.07 -6.80
C ALA A 81 3.74 3.01 -6.54
N THR A 82 3.62 4.12 -7.28
CA THR A 82 2.51 5.06 -7.13
C THR A 82 1.29 4.71 -7.99
N ASN A 83 1.35 3.63 -8.77
CA ASN A 83 0.20 3.08 -9.48
C ASN A 83 -0.49 2.00 -8.64
N GLY A 84 -1.73 2.25 -8.22
CA GLY A 84 -2.52 1.34 -7.37
C GLY A 84 -2.71 -0.04 -7.97
N SER A 85 -2.81 -0.16 -9.29
CA SER A 85 -3.05 -1.44 -9.96
C SER A 85 -1.88 -2.44 -9.84
N ASN A 86 -0.70 -1.97 -9.45
CA ASN A 86 0.48 -2.83 -9.27
C ASN A 86 0.50 -3.51 -7.90
N TRP A 87 -0.30 -3.00 -6.95
CA TRP A 87 -0.33 -3.53 -5.60
C TRP A 87 -1.21 -4.78 -5.51
N SER A 88 -0.79 -5.70 -4.65
CA SER A 88 -1.54 -6.91 -4.33
C SER A 88 -1.37 -7.29 -2.86
N LEU A 89 -2.31 -8.06 -2.34
CA LEU A 89 -2.28 -8.66 -1.00
C LEU A 89 -2.27 -10.18 -1.16
N ASP A 90 -1.69 -10.86 -0.19
CA ASP A 90 -1.78 -12.31 -0.07
C ASP A 90 -3.21 -12.75 0.26
N LYS A 91 -3.62 -13.93 -0.24
CA LYS A 91 -4.96 -14.50 -0.01
C LYS A 91 -5.35 -14.64 1.46
N SER A 92 -4.39 -14.76 2.36
CA SER A 92 -4.69 -14.85 3.80
C SER A 92 -5.35 -13.58 4.36
N ILE A 93 -5.31 -12.46 3.63
CA ILE A 93 -6.10 -11.25 3.93
C ILE A 93 -7.61 -11.50 3.93
N ARG A 94 -8.11 -12.48 3.15
CA ARG A 94 -9.55 -12.78 3.02
C ARG A 94 -10.22 -13.13 4.35
N ALA A 95 -9.48 -13.78 5.25
CA ALA A 95 -10.00 -14.14 6.57
C ALA A 95 -10.27 -12.91 7.45
N MET A 96 -9.52 -11.82 7.25
CA MET A 96 -9.63 -10.60 8.05
C MET A 96 -10.42 -9.49 7.35
N TYR A 97 -10.40 -9.45 6.02
CA TYR A 97 -11.02 -8.40 5.20
C TYR A 97 -11.74 -9.00 3.98
N PRO A 98 -12.82 -9.79 4.19
CA PRO A 98 -13.56 -10.44 3.09
C PRO A 98 -14.16 -9.44 2.09
N GLU A 99 -14.38 -8.19 2.48
CA GLU A 99 -14.94 -7.14 1.64
C GLU A 99 -13.97 -6.55 0.60
N ILE A 100 -12.67 -6.83 0.72
CA ILE A 100 -11.63 -6.08 0.01
C ILE A 100 -11.62 -6.35 -1.51
N GLU A 101 -12.01 -7.54 -1.94
CA GLU A 101 -12.19 -7.89 -3.37
C GLU A 101 -13.37 -7.12 -3.97
N GLY A 102 -14.46 -6.94 -3.21
CA GLY A 102 -15.60 -6.13 -3.63
C GLY A 102 -15.28 -4.64 -3.76
N MET A 103 -14.18 -4.19 -3.16
CA MET A 103 -13.65 -2.83 -3.29
C MET A 103 -12.64 -2.69 -4.45
N GLY A 104 -12.49 -3.74 -5.29
CA GLY A 104 -11.67 -3.71 -6.50
C GLY A 104 -10.18 -3.95 -6.27
N PHE A 105 -9.80 -4.49 -5.10
CA PHE A 105 -8.40 -4.77 -4.78
C PHE A 105 -7.95 -6.13 -5.30
N ARG A 106 -6.71 -6.23 -5.81
CA ARG A 106 -6.16 -7.49 -6.33
C ARG A 106 -5.61 -8.37 -5.21
N ILE A 107 -6.13 -9.59 -5.10
CA ILE A 107 -5.59 -10.64 -4.24
C ILE A 107 -4.70 -11.59 -5.06
N ARG A 108 -3.54 -11.92 -4.50
CA ARG A 108 -2.59 -12.92 -5.00
C ARG A 108 -2.84 -14.23 -4.26
N GLU A 109 -2.92 -15.32 -5.00
CA GLU A 109 -3.06 -16.69 -4.47
C GLU A 109 -1.79 -17.22 -3.80
#